data_AF-A0A9P1ITZ5-F1
#
_entry.id   AF-A0A9P1ITZ5-F1
#
_cell.length_a   1.000
_cell.length_b   1.000
_cell.length_c   1.000
_cell.angle_alpha   90.00
_cell.angle_beta   90.00
_cell.angle_gamma   90.00
#
_symmetry.space_group_name_H-M   'P 1'
#
loop_
_entity.id
_entity.type
_entity.pdbx_description
1 polymer ?
#
loop_
_entity_poly.entity_id
_entity_poly.type
_entity_poly.pdbx_seq_one_letter_code
_entity_poly.pdbx_strand_id
1 'polypeptide(L)'
;MIYISLAHFYIPKILCFLSIVINTLFINLAYRKSSQSIRKYKYLLITFSCVNLCTTLLELVVPISTESFQFSFIVFVSESIIYKYRDVCQFLLVLRCSMVAYTFGLISVHFLYRYFAICQNHWIVHFFKPRFIFLTVISVLIYGSSWLFLMAQYTWPGEMIRQELDNDFVRTYKETTENVPFIVASYNADSEKNGMLAVILAAIILFISLIFDAVLANRIHNSIKILSLSDYVKRVHRNLLITLIIQTTIPSILTFFPCLVLWFYPFFNLNWSYYGNSIFIPIVNCYPIIDPIVISLALNDYRIIVLAIFAVLLVIFVIFAIYFATSYTYLDKKLICKNADVRVARECLHKIGRLENLSKSLPYGYSNPEKFEELSILCKQTDKCLSMSSCLNVIPNFEYVEILCEISHYSSGSLKTCFSNLNNFFTAKNESSQCLDLLFNQNHKIKMQDCSKYFENQNCVHQNVAEICGDEKIANFKSFEELWLSRLDC
;
A
#
# COMPACT_ATOMS: atom_id res chain seq x y z
N MET A 1 5.83 -7.92 -10.23
CA MET A 1 5.00 -7.05 -9.33
C MET A 1 5.49 -5.64 -9.54
N ILE A 2 4.58 -4.69 -9.71
CA ILE A 2 4.92 -3.30 -10.07
C ILE A 2 4.75 -2.40 -8.84
N TYR A 3 5.86 -1.87 -8.34
CA TYR A 3 5.86 -0.87 -7.28
C TYR A 3 5.74 0.53 -7.87
N ILE A 4 4.68 1.27 -7.50
CA ILE A 4 4.45 2.65 -7.96
C ILE A 4 4.93 3.66 -6.92
N SER A 5 4.38 3.59 -5.71
CA SER A 5 4.77 4.46 -4.61
C SER A 5 4.32 3.88 -3.27
N LEU A 6 4.90 4.40 -2.20
CA LEU A 6 4.53 4.04 -0.82
C LEU A 6 3.04 4.33 -0.57
N ALA A 7 2.57 5.49 -1.04
CA ALA A 7 1.18 5.91 -0.91
C ALA A 7 0.22 4.96 -1.65
N HIS A 8 0.57 4.59 -2.89
CA HIS A 8 -0.23 3.66 -3.69
C HIS A 8 -0.31 2.27 -3.05
N PHE A 9 0.74 1.82 -2.36
CA PHE A 9 0.75 0.54 -1.65
C PHE A 9 -0.09 0.54 -0.35
N TYR A 10 0.03 1.60 0.48
CA TYR A 10 -0.61 1.61 1.81
C TYR A 10 -2.03 2.17 1.81
N ILE A 11 -2.34 3.19 0.99
CA ILE A 11 -3.66 3.85 1.02
C ILE A 11 -4.79 2.85 0.76
N PRO A 12 -4.78 2.03 -0.32
CA PRO A 12 -5.86 1.08 -0.57
C PRO A 12 -6.05 0.08 0.57
N LYS A 13 -4.97 -0.37 1.22
CA LYS A 13 -5.03 -1.31 2.36
C LYS A 13 -5.68 -0.67 3.59
N ILE A 14 -5.32 0.58 3.89
CA ILE A 14 -5.95 1.37 4.96
C ILE A 14 -7.44 1.58 4.66
N LEU A 15 -7.78 1.96 3.42
CA LEU A 15 -9.17 2.15 3.00
C LEU A 15 -9.97 0.84 3.07
N CYS A 16 -9.39 -0.29 2.67
CA CYS A 16 -10.01 -1.61 2.80
C CYS A 16 -10.30 -1.95 4.27
N PHE A 17 -9.32 -1.75 5.15
CA PHE A 17 -9.51 -1.98 6.59
C PHE A 17 -10.65 -1.12 7.16
N LEU A 18 -10.66 0.18 6.83
CA LEU A 18 -11.73 1.09 7.25
C LEU A 18 -13.10 0.66 6.71
N SER A 19 -13.17 0.25 5.43
CA SER A 19 -14.41 -0.23 4.81
C SER A 19 -14.95 -1.46 5.54
N ILE A 20 -14.09 -2.43 5.88
CA ILE A 20 -14.48 -3.62 6.63
C ILE A 20 -15.08 -3.23 7.99
N VAL A 21 -14.40 -2.36 8.74
CA VAL A 21 -14.85 -1.90 10.05
C VAL A 21 -16.20 -1.19 9.95
N ILE A 22 -16.32 -0.21 9.05
CA ILE A 22 -17.51 0.63 8.92
C ILE A 22 -18.72 -0.16 8.42
N ASN A 23 -18.57 -0.99 7.39
CA ASN A 23 -19.67 -1.83 6.90
C ASN A 23 -20.11 -2.84 7.97
N THR A 24 -19.18 -3.41 8.74
CA THR A 24 -19.52 -4.31 9.85
C THR A 24 -20.31 -3.59 10.96
N LEU A 25 -19.88 -2.38 11.34
CA LEU A 25 -20.62 -1.53 12.28
C LEU A 25 -22.02 -1.21 11.76
N PHE A 26 -22.13 -0.84 10.48
CA PHE A 26 -23.42 -0.53 9.87
C PHE A 26 -24.36 -1.75 9.82
N ILE A 27 -23.85 -2.94 9.48
CA ILE A 27 -24.62 -4.20 9.54
C ILE A 27 -25.13 -4.44 10.97
N ASN A 28 -24.29 -4.24 11.98
CA ASN A 28 -24.68 -4.40 13.38
C ASN A 28 -25.80 -3.40 13.78
N LEU A 29 -25.67 -2.14 13.38
CA LEU A 29 -26.70 -1.11 13.59
C LEU A 29 -28.01 -1.48 12.87
N ALA A 30 -27.94 -1.85 11.59
CA ALA A 30 -29.09 -2.28 10.82
C ALA A 30 -29.76 -3.51 11.44
N TYR A 31 -28.98 -4.46 11.98
CA TYR A 31 -29.57 -5.64 12.61
C TYR A 31 -30.29 -5.31 13.92
N ARG A 32 -29.64 -4.54 14.81
CA ARG A 32 -30.06 -4.33 16.21
C ARG A 32 -30.95 -3.10 16.44
N LYS A 33 -30.85 -2.06 15.61
CA LYS A 33 -31.43 -0.73 15.89
C LYS A 33 -32.50 -0.29 14.89
N SER A 34 -32.79 -1.05 13.83
CA SER A 34 -33.89 -0.71 12.92
C SER A 34 -35.24 -0.69 13.64
N SER A 35 -35.96 0.43 13.53
CA SER A 35 -37.31 0.57 14.06
C SER A 35 -38.33 -0.30 13.31
N GLN A 36 -39.54 -0.39 13.85
CA GLN A 36 -40.61 -1.23 13.29
C GLN A 36 -41.03 -0.77 11.88
N SER A 37 -40.90 0.52 11.54
CA SER A 37 -41.21 1.08 10.22
C SER A 37 -40.17 0.69 9.14
N ILE A 38 -38.97 0.29 9.54
CA ILE A 38 -37.85 -0.10 8.65
C ILE A 38 -37.54 -1.60 8.76
N ARG A 39 -38.26 -2.36 9.61
CA ARG A 39 -37.90 -3.73 10.02
C ARG A 39 -37.62 -4.71 8.89
N LYS A 40 -38.37 -4.67 7.78
CA LYS A 40 -38.10 -5.53 6.62
C LYS A 40 -37.09 -4.92 5.63
N TYR A 41 -37.05 -3.59 5.53
CA TYR A 41 -36.10 -2.87 4.68
C TYR A 41 -34.65 -3.05 5.14
N LYS A 42 -34.41 -3.34 6.42
CA LYS A 42 -33.06 -3.61 6.95
C LYS A 42 -32.33 -4.74 6.23
N TYR A 43 -33.05 -5.75 5.71
CA TYR A 43 -32.42 -6.83 4.96
C TYR A 43 -31.82 -6.35 3.65
N LEU A 44 -32.47 -5.40 2.97
CA LEU A 44 -31.92 -4.76 1.78
C LEU A 44 -30.66 -3.95 2.11
N LEU A 45 -30.69 -3.19 3.22
CA LEU A 45 -29.49 -2.46 3.70
C LEU A 45 -28.32 -3.40 4.01
N ILE A 46 -28.59 -4.52 4.69
CA ILE A 46 -27.57 -5.53 5.01
C ILE A 46 -27.00 -6.16 3.73
N THR A 47 -27.85 -6.53 2.76
CA THR A 47 -27.39 -7.05 1.46
C THR A 47 -26.48 -6.05 0.76
N PHE A 48 -26.81 -4.76 0.79
CA PHE A 48 -25.98 -3.71 0.22
C PHE A 48 -24.59 -3.64 0.87
N SER A 49 -24.55 -3.71 2.20
CA SER A 49 -23.28 -3.76 2.95
C SER A 49 -22.46 -5.01 2.66
N CYS A 50 -23.11 -6.16 2.45
CA CYS A 50 -22.41 -7.37 2.02
C CYS A 50 -21.79 -7.20 0.62
N VAL A 51 -22.48 -6.56 -0.32
CA VAL A 51 -21.92 -6.24 -1.65
C VAL A 51 -20.73 -5.27 -1.52
N ASN A 52 -20.82 -4.24 -0.67
CA ASN A 52 -19.69 -3.35 -0.38
C ASN A 52 -18.47 -4.11 0.16
N LEU A 53 -18.68 -5.04 1.10
CA LEU A 53 -17.61 -5.91 1.63
C LEU A 53 -17.01 -6.80 0.54
N CYS A 54 -17.82 -7.37 -0.35
CA CYS A 54 -17.32 -8.12 -1.51
C CYS A 54 -16.45 -7.25 -2.43
N THR A 55 -16.88 -6.02 -2.71
CA THR A 55 -16.09 -5.04 -3.47
C THR A 55 -14.76 -4.76 -2.76
N THR A 56 -14.77 -4.50 -1.46
CA THR A 56 -13.55 -4.28 -0.67
C THR A 56 -12.59 -5.48 -0.69
N LEU A 57 -13.10 -6.71 -0.69
CA LEU A 57 -12.25 -7.90 -0.84
C LEU A 57 -11.59 -7.96 -2.23
N LEU A 58 -12.34 -7.63 -3.30
CA LEU A 58 -11.77 -7.53 -4.64
C LEU A 58 -10.72 -6.41 -4.74
N GLU A 59 -10.93 -5.30 -4.04
CA GLU A 59 -9.97 -4.19 -3.99
C GLU A 59 -8.64 -4.60 -3.35
N LEU A 60 -8.71 -5.40 -2.28
CA LEU A 60 -7.55 -5.93 -1.56
C LEU A 60 -6.81 -7.01 -2.36
N VAL A 61 -7.55 -7.89 -3.05
CA VAL A 61 -6.96 -9.00 -3.83
C VAL A 61 -6.39 -8.50 -5.16
N VAL A 62 -7.03 -7.50 -5.77
CA VAL A 62 -6.66 -6.97 -7.09
C VAL A 62 -6.34 -5.46 -7.04
N PRO A 63 -5.33 -4.98 -6.30
CA PRO A 63 -4.87 -3.59 -6.31
C PRO A 63 -4.58 -3.06 -7.71
N ILE A 64 -5.34 -2.05 -8.12
CA ILE A 64 -5.26 -1.50 -9.48
C ILE A 64 -4.42 -0.23 -9.57
N SER A 65 -3.90 -0.04 -10.76
CA SER A 65 -3.19 1.14 -11.21
C SER A 65 -3.58 1.47 -12.63
N THR A 66 -3.43 2.73 -13.01
CA THR A 66 -3.80 3.22 -14.34
C THR A 66 -2.59 3.78 -15.06
N GLU A 67 -2.49 3.50 -16.36
CA GLU A 67 -1.48 4.09 -17.23
C GLU A 67 -2.12 4.56 -18.53
N SER A 68 -1.47 5.50 -19.21
CA SER A 68 -1.84 5.92 -20.55
C SER A 68 -0.62 5.89 -21.45
N PHE A 69 -0.64 5.01 -22.44
CA PHE A 69 0.33 5.00 -23.52
C PHE A 69 -0.37 5.43 -24.80
N GLN A 70 0.07 6.54 -25.37
CA GLN A 70 -0.53 7.15 -26.57
C GLN A 70 -2.05 7.38 -26.38
N PHE A 71 -2.87 6.72 -27.20
CA PHE A 71 -4.34 6.77 -27.17
C PHE A 71 -4.96 5.55 -26.49
N SER A 72 -4.25 4.88 -25.57
CA SER A 72 -4.75 3.71 -24.86
C SER A 72 -4.82 3.96 -23.36
N PHE A 73 -6.01 3.77 -22.78
CA PHE A 73 -6.18 3.70 -21.33
C PHE A 73 -5.93 2.28 -20.85
N ILE A 74 -5.04 2.12 -19.87
CA ILE A 74 -4.68 0.79 -19.35
C ILE A 74 -4.96 0.78 -17.85
N VAL A 75 -5.66 -0.27 -17.40
CA VAL A 75 -5.78 -0.59 -15.98
C VAL A 75 -5.05 -1.89 -15.74
N PHE A 76 -4.06 -1.88 -14.86
CA PHE A 76 -3.25 -3.05 -14.55
C PHE A 76 -3.23 -3.33 -13.06
N VAL A 77 -2.95 -4.59 -12.73
CA VAL A 77 -2.74 -5.00 -11.34
C VAL A 77 -1.30 -4.69 -10.97
N SER A 78 -1.11 -3.89 -9.93
CA SER A 78 0.23 -3.54 -9.43
C SER A 78 0.85 -4.69 -8.63
N GLU A 79 0.08 -5.22 -7.70
CA GLU A 79 0.47 -6.32 -6.81
C GLU A 79 -0.74 -7.21 -6.50
N SER A 80 -0.49 -8.49 -6.22
CA SER A 80 -1.54 -9.40 -5.76
C SER A 80 -0.96 -10.69 -5.19
N ILE A 81 -1.64 -11.30 -4.21
CA ILE A 81 -1.31 -12.65 -3.73
C ILE A 81 -1.47 -13.73 -4.82
N ILE A 82 -2.28 -13.44 -5.85
CA ILE A 82 -2.56 -14.34 -6.98
C ILE A 82 -1.94 -13.81 -8.28
N TYR A 83 -0.97 -12.89 -8.20
CA TYR A 83 -0.34 -12.26 -9.37
C TYR A 83 0.21 -13.28 -10.38
N LYS A 84 0.73 -14.41 -9.87
CA LYS A 84 1.24 -15.53 -10.69
C LYS A 84 0.17 -16.19 -11.57
N TYR A 85 -1.10 -16.11 -11.19
CA TYR A 85 -2.23 -16.62 -11.96
C TYR A 85 -2.82 -15.49 -12.80
N ARG A 86 -2.06 -15.02 -13.80
CA ARG A 86 -2.36 -13.81 -14.57
C ARG A 86 -3.80 -13.73 -15.05
N ASP A 87 -4.29 -14.77 -15.74
CA ASP A 87 -5.63 -14.74 -16.35
C ASP A 87 -6.74 -14.72 -15.30
N VAL A 88 -6.53 -15.39 -14.15
CA VAL A 88 -7.45 -15.33 -13.00
C VAL A 88 -7.44 -13.93 -12.40
N CYS A 89 -6.26 -13.35 -12.21
CA CYS A 89 -6.10 -12.00 -11.68
C CYS A 89 -6.72 -10.95 -12.61
N GLN A 90 -6.58 -11.13 -13.93
CA GLN A 90 -7.16 -10.28 -14.96
C GLN A 90 -8.68 -10.43 -15.02
N PHE A 91 -9.22 -11.63 -14.89
CA PHE A 91 -10.67 -11.83 -14.76
C PHE A 91 -11.23 -11.12 -13.53
N LEU A 92 -10.55 -11.24 -12.38
CA LEU A 92 -10.95 -10.55 -11.15
C LEU A 92 -10.82 -9.03 -11.26
N LEU A 93 -9.88 -8.53 -12.08
CA LEU A 93 -9.80 -7.12 -12.44
C LEU A 93 -11.06 -6.67 -13.21
N VAL A 94 -11.48 -7.41 -14.23
CA VAL A 94 -12.74 -7.11 -14.96
C VAL A 94 -13.94 -7.18 -14.00
N LEU A 95 -13.99 -8.19 -13.12
CA LEU A 95 -15.04 -8.33 -12.11
C LEU A 95 -15.08 -7.14 -11.16
N ARG A 96 -13.91 -6.69 -10.65
CA ARG A 96 -13.78 -5.51 -9.81
C ARG A 96 -14.37 -4.28 -10.50
N CYS A 97 -14.00 -4.02 -11.75
CA CYS A 97 -14.57 -2.90 -12.52
C CYS A 97 -16.10 -3.03 -12.69
N SER A 98 -16.61 -4.25 -12.77
CA SER A 98 -18.03 -4.54 -13.00
C SER A 98 -18.91 -4.40 -11.76
N MET A 99 -18.32 -4.40 -10.56
CA MET A 99 -19.07 -4.24 -9.30
C MET A 99 -19.91 -2.96 -9.24
N VAL A 100 -19.56 -1.94 -10.02
CA VAL A 100 -20.35 -0.73 -10.20
C VAL A 100 -21.75 -1.06 -10.72
N ALA A 101 -21.86 -1.87 -11.77
CA ALA A 101 -23.16 -2.28 -12.32
C ALA A 101 -23.95 -3.13 -11.32
N TYR A 102 -23.32 -4.07 -10.62
CA TYR A 102 -24.02 -4.84 -9.56
C TYR A 102 -24.58 -3.93 -8.46
N THR A 103 -23.85 -2.88 -8.10
CA THR A 103 -24.27 -1.87 -7.12
C THR A 103 -25.52 -1.13 -7.60
N PHE A 104 -25.51 -0.60 -8.83
CA PHE A 104 -26.68 0.08 -9.40
C PHE A 104 -27.89 -0.85 -9.55
N GLY A 105 -27.68 -2.11 -9.98
CA GLY A 105 -28.75 -3.10 -10.02
C GLY A 105 -29.39 -3.33 -8.66
N LEU A 106 -28.60 -3.38 -7.59
CA LEU A 106 -29.12 -3.51 -6.23
C LEU A 106 -29.87 -2.25 -5.77
N ILE A 107 -29.40 -1.05 -6.13
CA ILE A 107 -30.12 0.21 -5.89
C ILE A 107 -31.49 0.19 -6.58
N SER A 108 -31.57 -0.29 -7.82
CA SER A 108 -32.84 -0.44 -8.54
C SER A 108 -33.80 -1.40 -7.83
N VAL A 109 -33.31 -2.47 -7.20
CA VAL A 109 -34.13 -3.34 -6.34
C VAL A 109 -34.66 -2.58 -5.12
N HIS A 110 -33.89 -1.66 -4.53
CA HIS A 110 -34.38 -0.81 -3.44
C HIS A 110 -35.47 0.17 -3.89
N PHE A 111 -35.32 0.79 -5.07
CA PHE A 111 -36.39 1.62 -5.64
C PHE A 111 -37.65 0.80 -5.91
N LEU A 112 -37.50 -0.40 -6.46
CA LEU A 112 -38.62 -1.30 -6.73
C LEU A 112 -39.35 -1.69 -5.45
N TYR A 113 -38.61 -2.03 -4.39
CA TYR A 113 -39.20 -2.29 -3.06
C TYR A 113 -40.05 -1.12 -2.57
N ARG A 114 -39.53 0.11 -2.68
CA ARG A 114 -40.26 1.31 -2.24
C ARG A 114 -41.46 1.63 -3.11
N TYR A 115 -41.34 1.43 -4.42
CA TYR A 115 -42.45 1.57 -5.34
C TYR A 115 -43.58 0.62 -4.96
N PHE A 116 -43.30 -0.65 -4.67
CA PHE A 116 -44.32 -1.57 -4.18
C PHE A 116 -44.87 -1.20 -2.81
N ALA A 117 -44.04 -0.72 -1.88
CA ALA A 117 -44.52 -0.34 -0.56
C ALA A 117 -45.51 0.85 -0.57
N ILE A 118 -45.42 1.75 -1.57
CA ILE A 118 -46.18 3.01 -1.59
C ILE A 118 -47.24 3.01 -2.71
N CYS A 119 -46.83 2.68 -3.93
CA CYS A 119 -47.68 2.78 -5.11
C CYS A 119 -48.48 1.49 -5.38
N GLN A 120 -47.94 0.33 -4.98
CA GLN A 120 -48.48 -0.98 -5.36
C GLN A 120 -48.46 -1.96 -4.17
N ASN A 121 -49.13 -1.57 -3.08
CA ASN A 121 -49.04 -2.26 -1.78
C ASN A 121 -49.41 -3.75 -1.84
N HIS A 122 -50.22 -4.20 -2.79
CA HIS A 122 -50.56 -5.63 -2.93
C HIS A 122 -49.36 -6.50 -3.35
N TRP A 123 -48.33 -5.95 -4.00
CA TRP A 123 -47.12 -6.70 -4.38
C TRP A 123 -46.10 -6.82 -3.24
N ILE A 124 -46.12 -5.94 -2.24
CA ILE A 124 -45.08 -5.90 -1.19
C ILE A 124 -45.02 -7.18 -0.36
N VAL A 125 -46.16 -7.86 -0.20
CA VAL A 125 -46.26 -9.12 0.55
C VAL A 125 -45.51 -10.27 -0.12
N HIS A 126 -45.24 -10.16 -1.43
CA HIS A 126 -44.49 -11.13 -2.20
C HIS A 126 -42.98 -10.86 -2.19
N PHE A 127 -42.55 -9.63 -1.90
CA PHE A 127 -41.17 -9.19 -2.09
C PHE A 127 -40.13 -10.04 -1.36
N PHE A 128 -40.45 -10.48 -0.13
CA PHE A 128 -39.57 -11.33 0.67
C PHE A 128 -39.91 -12.83 0.60
N LYS A 129 -40.77 -13.25 -0.34
CA LYS A 129 -40.98 -14.68 -0.60
C LYS A 129 -39.79 -15.23 -1.40
N PRO A 130 -39.36 -16.49 -1.18
CA PRO A 130 -38.18 -17.06 -1.83
C PRO A 130 -38.15 -16.90 -3.36
N ARG A 131 -39.31 -17.07 -4.02
CA ARG A 131 -39.43 -16.88 -5.48
C ARG A 131 -39.09 -15.46 -5.92
N PHE A 132 -39.56 -14.44 -5.21
CA PHE A 132 -39.30 -13.05 -5.59
C PHE A 132 -37.86 -12.64 -5.28
N ILE A 133 -37.32 -13.09 -4.13
CA ILE A 133 -35.90 -12.91 -3.81
C ILE A 133 -35.01 -13.55 -4.87
N PHE A 134 -35.32 -14.77 -5.31
CA PHE A 134 -34.59 -15.42 -6.38
C PHE A 134 -34.61 -14.60 -7.68
N LEU A 135 -35.79 -14.10 -8.08
CA LEU A 135 -35.92 -13.27 -9.27
C LEU A 135 -35.12 -11.96 -9.17
N THR A 136 -35.16 -11.28 -8.01
CA THR A 136 -34.39 -10.03 -7.84
C THR A 136 -32.89 -10.29 -7.84
N VAL A 137 -32.41 -11.35 -7.17
CA VAL A 137 -31.00 -11.74 -7.20
C VAL A 137 -30.55 -12.05 -8.62
N ILE A 138 -31.31 -12.88 -9.36
CA ILE A 138 -30.99 -13.19 -10.76
C ILE A 138 -31.01 -11.93 -11.63
N SER A 139 -31.95 -11.01 -11.44
CA SER A 139 -31.96 -9.76 -12.23
C SER A 139 -30.72 -8.90 -11.99
N VAL A 140 -30.25 -8.81 -10.75
CA VAL A 140 -29.02 -8.06 -10.41
C VAL A 140 -27.81 -8.76 -11.01
N LEU A 141 -27.76 -10.10 -10.94
CA LEU A 141 -26.68 -10.88 -11.52
C LEU A 141 -26.61 -10.74 -13.04
N ILE A 142 -27.76 -10.82 -13.74
CA ILE A 142 -27.82 -10.62 -15.19
C ILE A 142 -27.37 -9.20 -15.55
N TYR A 143 -27.87 -8.19 -14.85
CA TYR A 143 -27.52 -6.79 -15.11
C TYR A 143 -26.02 -6.55 -14.91
N GLY A 144 -25.46 -6.95 -13.76
CA GLY A 144 -24.02 -6.80 -13.50
C GLY A 144 -23.15 -7.63 -14.44
N SER A 145 -23.58 -8.85 -14.78
CA SER A 145 -22.86 -9.74 -15.71
C SER A 145 -22.86 -9.21 -17.14
N SER A 146 -23.87 -8.45 -17.55
CA SER A 146 -23.90 -7.82 -18.88
C SER A 146 -22.75 -6.82 -19.03
N TRP A 147 -22.45 -6.04 -17.98
CA TRP A 147 -21.34 -5.11 -17.96
C TRP A 147 -20.00 -5.84 -17.91
N LEU A 148 -19.89 -6.89 -17.09
CA LEU A 148 -18.72 -7.79 -17.03
C LEU A 148 -18.38 -8.37 -18.40
N PHE A 149 -19.38 -8.92 -19.09
CA PHE A 149 -19.21 -9.50 -20.41
C PHE A 149 -18.73 -8.46 -21.43
N LEU A 150 -19.33 -7.28 -21.44
CA LEU A 150 -18.93 -6.20 -22.34
C LEU A 150 -17.48 -5.77 -22.11
N MET A 151 -17.09 -5.55 -20.85
CA MET A 151 -15.70 -5.19 -20.56
C MET A 151 -14.73 -6.31 -20.94
N ALA A 152 -15.06 -7.57 -20.65
CA ALA A 152 -14.23 -8.70 -21.07
C ALA A 152 -14.08 -8.74 -22.60
N GLN A 153 -15.13 -8.49 -23.37
CA GLN A 153 -15.04 -8.52 -24.84
C GLN A 153 -14.21 -7.37 -25.41
N TYR A 154 -14.46 -6.15 -24.95
CA TYR A 154 -13.88 -4.96 -25.57
C TYR A 154 -12.57 -4.47 -24.94
N THR A 155 -12.18 -4.97 -23.76
CA THR A 155 -10.98 -4.49 -23.06
C THR A 155 -9.96 -5.57 -22.72
N TRP A 156 -10.28 -6.84 -22.95
CA TRP A 156 -9.31 -7.92 -22.76
C TRP A 156 -8.20 -7.84 -23.82
N PRO A 157 -6.92 -7.70 -23.44
CA PRO A 157 -5.83 -7.57 -24.40
C PRO A 157 -5.58 -8.88 -25.15
N GLY A 158 -5.56 -8.80 -26.48
CA GLY A 158 -5.02 -9.83 -27.36
C GLY A 158 -3.49 -9.82 -27.39
N GLU A 159 -2.90 -10.78 -28.11
CA GLU A 159 -1.44 -10.94 -28.18
C GLU A 159 -0.76 -9.75 -28.88
N MET A 160 -1.37 -9.21 -29.93
CA MET A 160 -0.84 -8.02 -30.64
C MET A 160 -0.74 -6.80 -29.73
N ILE A 161 -1.78 -6.52 -28.93
CA ILE A 161 -1.77 -5.37 -28.01
C ILE A 161 -0.73 -5.57 -26.90
N ARG A 162 -0.52 -6.80 -26.43
CA ARG A 162 0.55 -7.10 -25.47
C ARG A 162 1.92 -6.79 -26.06
N GLN A 163 2.18 -7.19 -27.30
CA GLN A 163 3.45 -6.92 -27.99
C GLN A 163 3.67 -5.42 -28.25
N GLU A 164 2.62 -4.70 -28.65
CA GLU A 164 2.68 -3.26 -28.88
C GLU A 164 3.07 -2.50 -27.60
N LEU A 165 2.49 -2.88 -26.46
CA LEU A 165 2.71 -2.21 -25.17
C LEU A 165 3.94 -2.71 -24.41
N ASP A 166 4.58 -3.80 -24.84
CA ASP A 166 5.64 -4.46 -24.05
C ASP A 166 6.84 -3.54 -23.81
N ASN A 167 7.32 -2.87 -24.85
CA ASN A 167 8.45 -1.94 -24.73
C ASN A 167 8.18 -0.80 -23.74
N ASP A 168 6.96 -0.27 -23.73
CA ASP A 168 6.56 0.82 -22.83
C ASP A 168 6.47 0.34 -21.38
N PHE A 169 5.95 -0.87 -21.15
CA PHE A 169 5.92 -1.51 -19.83
C PHE A 169 7.33 -1.85 -19.32
N VAL A 170 8.19 -2.42 -20.17
CA VAL A 170 9.58 -2.74 -19.80
C VAL A 170 10.35 -1.47 -19.47
N ARG A 171 10.19 -0.41 -20.26
CA ARG A 171 10.86 0.88 -20.02
C ARG A 171 10.40 1.55 -18.73
N THR A 172 9.10 1.52 -18.44
CA THR A 172 8.50 2.25 -17.31
C THR A 172 8.57 1.46 -16.01
N TYR A 173 8.31 0.16 -16.08
CA TYR A 173 8.09 -0.71 -14.92
C TYR A 173 9.09 -1.86 -14.81
N LYS A 174 9.97 -2.06 -15.80
CA LYS A 174 10.93 -3.18 -15.86
C LYS A 174 10.25 -4.55 -15.80
N GLU A 175 9.03 -4.64 -16.34
CA GLU A 175 8.19 -5.84 -16.36
C GLU A 175 7.60 -6.02 -17.76
N THR A 176 7.43 -7.26 -18.20
CA THR A 176 6.85 -7.60 -19.51
C THR A 176 5.33 -7.72 -19.44
N THR A 177 4.64 -7.34 -20.52
CA THR A 177 3.17 -7.42 -20.59
C THR A 177 2.65 -8.85 -20.50
N GLU A 178 3.48 -9.85 -20.78
CA GLU A 178 3.15 -11.27 -20.61
C GLU A 178 2.86 -11.64 -19.14
N ASN A 179 3.53 -10.99 -18.19
CA ASN A 179 3.39 -11.29 -16.76
C ASN A 179 2.39 -10.37 -16.05
N VAL A 180 1.99 -9.27 -16.70
CA VAL A 180 1.11 -8.26 -16.10
C VAL A 180 -0.36 -8.59 -16.41
N PRO A 181 -1.22 -8.73 -15.39
CA PRO A 181 -2.67 -8.76 -15.57
C PRO A 181 -3.17 -7.33 -15.85
N PHE A 182 -3.74 -7.09 -17.01
CA PHE A 182 -4.28 -5.76 -17.37
C PHE A 182 -5.47 -5.84 -18.32
N ILE A 183 -6.23 -4.75 -18.35
CA ILE A 183 -7.23 -4.46 -19.38
C ILE A 183 -6.88 -3.15 -20.08
N VAL A 184 -7.30 -3.02 -21.32
CA VAL A 184 -6.93 -1.91 -22.19
C VAL A 184 -8.14 -1.41 -22.97
N ALA A 185 -8.37 -0.11 -22.93
CA ALA A 185 -9.31 0.58 -23.81
C ALA A 185 -8.49 1.45 -24.76
N SER A 186 -8.31 0.97 -25.99
CA SER A 186 -7.61 1.70 -27.04
C SER A 186 -8.59 2.57 -27.83
N TYR A 187 -8.20 3.82 -28.08
CA TYR A 187 -8.92 4.77 -28.91
C TYR A 187 -8.31 4.91 -30.31
N ASN A 188 -7.30 4.10 -30.64
CA ASN A 188 -6.73 4.06 -31.96
C ASN A 188 -7.68 3.34 -32.95
N ALA A 189 -7.83 3.89 -34.15
CA ALA A 189 -8.74 3.35 -35.16
C ALA A 189 -8.33 1.95 -35.65
N ASP A 190 -7.01 1.68 -35.66
CA ASP A 190 -6.43 0.42 -36.13
C ASP A 190 -6.33 -0.65 -35.02
N SER A 191 -6.74 -0.33 -33.79
CA SER A 191 -6.70 -1.26 -32.68
C SER A 191 -7.74 -2.37 -32.83
N GLU A 192 -7.35 -3.61 -32.51
CA GLU A 192 -8.26 -4.76 -32.41
C GLU A 192 -9.39 -4.49 -31.39
N LYS A 193 -9.11 -3.66 -30.37
CA LYS A 193 -10.04 -3.34 -29.29
C LYS A 193 -10.51 -1.89 -29.39
N ASN A 194 -11.83 -1.73 -29.45
CA ASN A 194 -12.49 -0.43 -29.53
C ASN A 194 -12.90 0.05 -28.13
N GLY A 195 -11.99 0.79 -27.49
CA GLY A 195 -12.18 1.38 -26.16
C GLY A 195 -13.32 2.40 -26.12
N MET A 196 -13.55 3.15 -27.21
CA MET A 196 -14.67 4.11 -27.29
C MET A 196 -16.01 3.38 -27.20
N LEU A 197 -16.17 2.29 -27.97
CA LEU A 197 -17.38 1.47 -27.93
C LEU A 197 -17.58 0.85 -26.54
N ALA A 198 -16.51 0.37 -25.89
CA ALA A 198 -16.58 -0.16 -24.52
C ALA A 198 -17.15 0.87 -23.54
N VAL A 199 -16.60 2.09 -23.55
CA VAL A 199 -17.00 3.18 -22.66
C VAL A 199 -18.44 3.62 -22.92
N ILE A 200 -18.84 3.75 -24.19
CA ILE A 200 -20.21 4.14 -24.56
C ILE A 200 -21.21 3.08 -24.08
N LEU A 201 -20.95 1.79 -24.33
CA LEU A 201 -21.84 0.71 -23.89
C LEU A 201 -21.91 0.61 -22.36
N ALA A 202 -20.77 0.75 -21.68
CA ALA A 202 -20.70 0.81 -20.22
C ALA A 202 -21.53 1.98 -19.66
N ALA A 203 -21.47 3.16 -20.27
CA ALA A 203 -22.25 4.32 -19.88
C ALA A 203 -23.75 4.10 -20.15
N ILE A 204 -24.13 3.55 -21.30
CA ILE A 204 -25.54 3.25 -21.64
C ILE A 204 -26.18 2.33 -20.60
N ILE A 205 -25.49 1.26 -20.20
CA ILE A 205 -25.99 0.32 -19.18
C ILE A 205 -26.30 1.04 -17.86
N LEU A 206 -25.41 1.94 -17.43
CA LEU A 206 -25.60 2.72 -16.21
C LEU A 206 -26.69 3.78 -16.35
N PHE A 207 -26.80 4.44 -17.52
CA PHE A 207 -27.87 5.39 -17.77
C PHE A 207 -29.24 4.72 -17.80
N ILE A 208 -29.35 3.48 -18.30
CA ILE A 208 -30.61 2.72 -18.26
C ILE A 208 -31.07 2.50 -16.81
N SER A 209 -30.19 2.09 -15.90
CA SER A 209 -30.56 1.93 -14.48
C SER A 209 -30.92 3.26 -13.83
N LEU A 210 -30.18 4.34 -14.13
CA LEU A 210 -30.48 5.68 -13.59
C LEU A 210 -31.85 6.19 -14.06
N ILE A 211 -32.20 5.99 -15.33
CA ILE A 211 -33.51 6.38 -15.88
C ILE A 211 -34.61 5.54 -15.22
N PHE A 212 -34.41 4.23 -15.08
CA PHE A 212 -35.35 3.34 -14.40
C PHE A 212 -35.61 3.81 -12.96
N ASP A 213 -34.54 4.08 -12.20
CA ASP A 213 -34.62 4.57 -10.82
C ASP A 213 -35.32 5.94 -10.75
N ALA A 214 -35.01 6.86 -11.67
CA ALA A 214 -35.63 8.18 -11.73
C ALA A 214 -37.14 8.10 -12.02
N VAL A 215 -37.56 7.21 -12.92
CA VAL A 215 -38.99 6.95 -13.20
C VAL A 215 -39.69 6.44 -11.95
N LEU A 216 -39.10 5.46 -11.25
CA LEU A 216 -39.66 4.93 -10.00
C LEU A 216 -39.70 6.02 -8.91
N ALA A 217 -38.64 6.79 -8.74
CA ALA A 217 -38.57 7.90 -7.78
C ALA A 217 -39.69 8.93 -8.02
N ASN A 218 -39.91 9.32 -9.28
CA ASN A 218 -40.97 10.26 -9.65
C ASN A 218 -42.37 9.68 -9.37
N ARG A 219 -42.60 8.41 -9.69
CA ARG A 219 -43.88 7.73 -9.36
C ARG A 219 -44.13 7.71 -7.85
N ILE A 220 -43.11 7.34 -7.06
CA ILE A 220 -43.18 7.31 -5.60
C ILE A 220 -43.51 8.70 -5.03
N HIS A 221 -42.78 9.73 -5.48
CA HIS A 221 -42.99 11.11 -5.04
C HIS A 221 -44.42 11.60 -5.31
N ASN A 222 -44.95 11.32 -6.50
CA ASN A 222 -46.32 11.69 -6.86
C ASN A 222 -47.36 10.93 -6.03
N SER A 223 -47.17 9.64 -5.79
CA SER A 223 -48.06 8.86 -4.92
C SER A 223 -48.06 9.37 -3.48
N ILE A 224 -46.92 9.75 -2.90
CA ILE A 224 -46.85 10.32 -1.54
C ILE A 224 -47.69 11.61 -1.43
N LYS A 225 -47.74 12.43 -2.49
CA LYS A 225 -48.53 13.67 -2.51
C LYS A 225 -50.04 13.39 -2.56
N ILE A 226 -50.45 12.46 -3.42
CA ILE A 226 -51.86 12.20 -3.74
C ILE A 226 -52.54 11.35 -2.65
N LEU A 227 -51.83 10.40 -2.05
CA LEU A 227 -52.40 9.51 -1.05
C LEU A 227 -52.78 10.28 0.23
N SER A 228 -53.95 9.95 0.79
CA SER A 228 -54.48 10.47 2.05
C SER A 228 -53.79 9.84 3.27
N LEU A 229 -52.46 9.95 3.31
CA LEU A 229 -51.62 9.52 4.43
C LEU A 229 -51.50 10.63 5.48
N SER A 230 -51.29 10.26 6.74
CA SER A 230 -50.98 11.24 7.79
C SER A 230 -49.64 11.95 7.50
N ASP A 231 -49.51 13.19 7.96
CA ASP A 231 -48.28 13.98 7.73
C ASP A 231 -47.03 13.30 8.28
N TYR A 232 -47.17 12.58 9.39
CA TYR A 232 -46.10 11.76 9.93
C TYR A 232 -45.64 10.69 8.93
N VAL A 233 -46.56 9.93 8.35
CA VAL A 233 -46.25 8.86 7.38
C VAL A 233 -45.67 9.43 6.09
N LYS A 234 -46.20 10.55 5.59
CA LYS A 234 -45.64 11.28 4.44
C LYS A 234 -44.19 11.68 4.68
N ARG A 235 -43.88 12.24 5.85
CA ARG A 235 -42.49 12.61 6.23
C ARG A 235 -41.56 11.40 6.24
N VAL A 236 -41.99 10.27 6.79
CA VAL A 236 -41.18 9.04 6.82
C VAL A 236 -40.87 8.54 5.40
N HIS A 237 -41.87 8.42 4.53
CA HIS A 237 -41.65 7.97 3.15
C HIS A 237 -40.78 8.92 2.34
N ARG A 238 -40.95 10.24 2.53
CA ARG A 238 -40.09 11.26 1.89
C ARG A 238 -38.63 11.11 2.32
N ASN A 239 -38.36 10.95 3.62
CA ASN A 239 -36.99 10.78 4.11
C ASN A 239 -36.33 9.51 3.55
N LEU A 240 -37.10 8.42 3.42
CA LEU A 240 -36.63 7.17 2.85
C LEU A 240 -36.36 7.29 1.34
N LEU A 241 -37.19 8.03 0.60
CA LEU A 241 -36.94 8.33 -0.81
C LEU A 241 -35.69 9.20 -1.00
N ILE A 242 -35.53 10.25 -0.18
CA ILE A 242 -34.32 11.09 -0.18
C ILE A 242 -33.08 10.24 0.11
N THR A 243 -33.15 9.33 1.08
CA THR A 243 -32.05 8.40 1.39
C THR A 243 -31.67 7.56 0.17
N LEU A 244 -32.65 7.06 -0.61
CA LEU A 244 -32.37 6.30 -1.82
C LEU A 244 -31.75 7.15 -2.92
N ILE A 245 -32.23 8.37 -3.12
CA ILE A 245 -31.62 9.30 -4.09
C ILE A 245 -30.16 9.55 -3.71
N ILE A 246 -29.87 9.79 -2.43
CA ILE A 246 -28.50 9.92 -1.92
C ILE A 246 -27.69 8.65 -2.22
N GLN A 247 -28.24 7.46 -1.95
CA GLN A 247 -27.59 6.18 -2.22
C GLN A 247 -27.28 5.96 -3.71
N THR A 248 -28.07 6.51 -4.64
CA THR A 248 -27.75 6.51 -6.09
C THR A 248 -26.70 7.55 -6.46
N THR A 249 -26.77 8.73 -5.85
CA THR A 249 -25.86 9.85 -6.16
C THR A 249 -24.42 9.57 -5.72
N ILE A 250 -24.21 8.93 -4.56
CA ILE A 250 -22.87 8.63 -4.03
C ILE A 250 -22.00 7.82 -5.01
N PRO A 251 -22.38 6.61 -5.46
CA PRO A 251 -21.57 5.84 -6.41
C PRO A 251 -21.45 6.54 -7.77
N SER A 252 -22.45 7.35 -8.16
CA SER A 252 -22.37 8.16 -9.38
C SER A 252 -21.23 9.18 -9.32
N ILE A 253 -21.06 9.86 -8.18
CA ILE A 253 -20.02 10.89 -7.98
C ILE A 253 -18.67 10.30 -7.62
N LEU A 254 -18.63 9.28 -6.75
CA LEU A 254 -17.37 8.74 -6.20
C LEU A 254 -16.77 7.62 -7.03
N THR A 255 -17.55 7.00 -7.92
CA THR A 255 -17.06 5.88 -8.72
C THR A 255 -17.22 6.14 -10.20
N PHE A 256 -18.45 6.34 -10.69
CA PHE A 256 -18.69 6.46 -12.12
C PHE A 256 -18.07 7.72 -12.73
N PHE A 257 -18.23 8.89 -12.11
CA PHE A 257 -17.65 10.14 -12.62
C PHE A 257 -16.10 10.11 -12.67
N PRO A 258 -15.37 9.68 -11.62
CA PRO A 258 -13.94 9.44 -11.68
C PRO A 258 -13.52 8.48 -12.80
N CYS A 259 -14.22 7.36 -12.95
CA CYS A 259 -13.94 6.40 -14.02
C CYS A 259 -14.16 7.00 -15.41
N LEU A 260 -15.22 7.80 -15.62
CA LEU A 260 -15.44 8.50 -16.89
C LEU A 260 -14.27 9.43 -17.22
N VAL A 261 -13.81 10.23 -16.25
CA VAL A 261 -12.65 11.12 -16.46
C VAL A 261 -11.42 10.31 -16.84
N LEU A 262 -11.17 9.20 -16.13
CA LEU A 262 -10.06 8.28 -16.41
C LEU A 262 -10.14 7.66 -17.81
N TRP A 263 -11.33 7.27 -18.26
CA TRP A 263 -11.51 6.68 -19.59
C TRP A 263 -11.34 7.72 -20.70
N PHE A 264 -11.78 8.96 -20.51
CA PHE A 264 -11.76 9.94 -21.60
C PHE A 264 -10.43 10.69 -21.76
N TYR A 265 -9.57 10.79 -20.73
CA TYR A 265 -8.35 11.59 -20.87
C TYR A 265 -7.37 11.07 -21.95
N PRO A 266 -7.19 9.75 -22.17
CA PRO A 266 -6.30 9.24 -23.23
C PRO A 266 -6.80 9.55 -24.64
N PHE A 267 -8.11 9.72 -24.82
CA PHE A 267 -8.68 10.17 -26.09
C PHE A 267 -8.17 11.55 -26.51
N PHE A 268 -7.89 12.43 -25.53
CA PHE A 268 -7.31 13.75 -25.76
C PHE A 268 -5.77 13.74 -25.79
N ASN A 269 -5.14 12.55 -25.79
CA ASN A 269 -3.69 12.36 -25.72
C ASN A 269 -3.04 13.07 -24.49
N LEU A 270 -3.76 13.09 -23.37
CA LEU A 270 -3.26 13.64 -22.11
C LEU A 270 -2.53 12.55 -21.32
N ASN A 271 -1.39 12.87 -20.71
CA ASN A 271 -0.70 11.94 -19.81
C ASN A 271 -1.07 12.24 -18.34
N TRP A 272 -2.20 11.68 -17.88
CA TRP A 272 -2.72 11.89 -16.51
C TRP A 272 -2.53 10.69 -15.58
N SER A 273 -1.62 9.76 -15.91
CA SER A 273 -1.39 8.55 -15.09
C SER A 273 -1.07 8.87 -13.63
N TYR A 274 -0.30 9.94 -13.35
CA TYR A 274 -0.03 10.40 -11.99
C TYR A 274 -1.31 10.78 -11.24
N TYR A 275 -2.17 11.61 -11.85
CA TYR A 275 -3.44 12.03 -11.24
C TYR A 275 -4.42 10.86 -11.11
N GLY A 276 -4.41 9.93 -12.07
CA GLY A 276 -5.21 8.72 -12.02
C GLY A 276 -4.89 7.88 -10.78
N ASN A 277 -3.61 7.57 -10.59
CA ASN A 277 -3.16 6.77 -9.46
C ASN A 277 -3.20 7.52 -8.11
N SER A 278 -2.96 8.84 -8.10
CA SER A 278 -2.82 9.60 -6.85
C SER A 278 -4.12 10.25 -6.35
N ILE A 279 -5.12 10.43 -7.23
CA ILE A 279 -6.37 11.12 -6.90
C ILE A 279 -7.58 10.24 -7.21
N PHE A 280 -7.78 9.86 -8.48
CA PHE A 280 -9.03 9.23 -8.91
C PHE A 280 -9.20 7.81 -8.37
N ILE A 281 -8.16 6.97 -8.41
CA ILE A 281 -8.21 5.60 -7.87
C ILE A 281 -8.46 5.60 -6.35
N PRO A 282 -7.78 6.43 -5.53
CA PRO A 282 -8.13 6.59 -4.12
C PRO A 282 -9.59 7.02 -3.89
N ILE A 283 -10.14 7.95 -4.68
CA ILE A 283 -11.54 8.38 -4.57
C ILE A 283 -12.48 7.20 -4.82
N VAL A 284 -12.23 6.40 -5.86
CA VAL A 284 -13.00 5.19 -6.16
C VAL A 284 -12.96 4.20 -4.99
N ASN A 285 -11.78 3.97 -4.40
CA ASN A 285 -11.61 3.05 -3.27
C ASN A 285 -12.21 3.58 -1.95
N CYS A 286 -12.50 4.88 -1.85
CA CYS A 286 -13.20 5.46 -0.70
C CYS A 286 -14.71 5.21 -0.72
N TYR A 287 -15.29 4.84 -1.88
CA TYR A 287 -16.74 4.65 -2.01
C TYR A 287 -17.33 3.67 -0.98
N PRO A 288 -16.79 2.45 -0.78
CA PRO A 288 -17.34 1.47 0.17
C PRO A 288 -17.32 1.95 1.64
N ILE A 289 -16.51 2.95 1.97
CA ILE A 289 -16.43 3.59 3.30
C ILE A 289 -17.51 4.66 3.43
N ILE A 290 -17.59 5.55 2.44
CA ILE A 290 -18.43 6.75 2.50
C ILE A 290 -19.91 6.37 2.46
N ASP A 291 -20.28 5.39 1.63
CA ASP A 291 -21.66 4.98 1.43
C ASP A 291 -22.40 4.58 2.74
N PRO A 292 -21.93 3.59 3.54
CA PRO A 292 -22.59 3.21 4.79
C PRO A 292 -22.61 4.34 5.83
N ILE A 293 -21.61 5.24 5.84
CA ILE A 293 -21.62 6.44 6.71
C ILE A 293 -22.78 7.35 6.31
N VAL A 294 -22.87 7.71 5.03
CA VAL A 294 -23.88 8.65 4.55
C VAL A 294 -25.28 8.07 4.70
N ILE A 295 -25.48 6.78 4.41
CA ILE A 295 -26.77 6.11 4.65
C ILE A 295 -27.13 6.13 6.13
N SER A 296 -26.17 5.88 7.03
CA SER A 296 -26.39 5.95 8.46
C SER A 296 -26.79 7.35 8.94
N LEU A 297 -26.17 8.39 8.37
CA LEU A 297 -26.52 9.77 8.66
C LEU A 297 -27.87 10.16 8.06
N ALA A 298 -28.25 9.61 6.91
CA ALA A 298 -29.53 9.88 6.27
C ALA A 298 -30.70 9.28 7.07
N LEU A 299 -30.52 8.10 7.67
CA LEU A 299 -31.56 7.40 8.43
C LEU A 299 -31.60 7.81 9.91
N ASN A 300 -32.74 8.35 10.35
CA ASN A 300 -32.94 8.83 11.72
C ASN A 300 -32.65 7.75 12.79
N ASP A 301 -32.96 6.48 12.49
CA ASP A 301 -32.74 5.35 13.40
C ASP A 301 -31.25 5.13 13.75
N TYR A 302 -30.33 5.56 12.87
CA TYR A 302 -28.90 5.32 13.02
C TYR A 302 -28.10 6.61 13.29
N ARG A 303 -28.60 7.75 12.82
CA ARG A 303 -27.91 9.06 12.85
C ARG A 303 -27.33 9.40 14.22
N ILE A 304 -28.13 9.34 15.29
CA ILE A 304 -27.69 9.73 16.63
C ILE A 304 -26.56 8.81 17.14
N ILE A 305 -26.70 7.51 16.89
CA ILE A 305 -25.71 6.51 17.33
C ILE A 305 -24.39 6.72 16.59
N VAL A 306 -24.45 6.93 15.28
CA VAL A 306 -23.26 7.16 14.45
C VAL A 306 -22.59 8.48 14.81
N LEU A 307 -23.34 9.57 15.03
CA LEU A 307 -22.77 10.85 15.50
C LEU A 307 -22.08 10.70 16.86
N ALA A 308 -22.65 9.93 17.79
CA ALA A 308 -22.03 9.64 19.07
C ALA A 308 -20.72 8.85 18.91
N ILE A 309 -20.69 7.84 18.04
CA ILE A 309 -19.47 7.08 17.73
C ILE A 309 -18.39 8.00 17.13
N PHE A 310 -18.75 8.85 16.16
CA PHE A 310 -17.81 9.81 15.56
C PHE A 310 -17.28 10.80 16.59
N ALA A 311 -18.11 11.30 17.50
CA ALA A 311 -17.67 12.20 18.56
C ALA A 311 -16.65 11.51 19.50
N VAL A 312 -16.91 10.26 19.89
CA VAL A 312 -15.96 9.47 20.71
C VAL A 312 -14.65 9.23 19.97
N LEU A 313 -14.71 8.83 18.69
CA LEU A 313 -13.51 8.61 17.87
C LEU A 313 -12.70 9.89 17.67
N LEU A 314 -13.37 11.04 17.47
CA LEU A 314 -12.71 12.33 17.37
C LEU A 314 -12.00 12.70 18.68
N VAL A 315 -12.64 12.47 19.83
CA VAL A 315 -12.01 12.68 21.15
C VAL A 315 -10.79 11.79 21.33
N ILE A 316 -10.90 10.50 20.98
CA ILE A 316 -9.76 9.57 21.03
C ILE A 316 -8.62 10.04 20.11
N PHE A 317 -8.94 10.43 18.87
CA PHE A 317 -7.96 10.96 17.92
C PHE A 317 -7.27 12.21 18.45
N VAL A 318 -8.01 13.14 19.05
CA VAL A 318 -7.46 14.35 19.66
C VAL A 318 -6.54 13.98 20.85
N ILE A 319 -6.95 13.03 21.70
CA ILE A 319 -6.10 12.54 22.81
C ILE A 319 -4.81 11.92 22.26
N PHE A 320 -4.89 11.08 21.23
CA PHE A 320 -3.71 10.50 20.58
C PHE A 320 -2.84 11.55 19.91
N ALA A 321 -3.42 12.53 19.23
CA ALA A 321 -2.68 13.63 18.61
C ALA A 321 -1.95 14.48 19.66
N ILE A 322 -2.59 14.76 20.80
CA ILE A 322 -1.98 15.45 21.94
C ILE A 322 -0.86 14.59 22.54
N TYR A 323 -1.09 13.30 22.76
CA TYR A 323 -0.07 12.37 23.27
C TYR A 323 1.13 12.28 22.31
N PHE A 324 0.88 12.22 21.00
CA PHE A 324 1.93 12.19 19.99
C PHE A 324 2.69 13.52 19.92
N ALA A 325 2.01 14.67 19.95
CA ALA A 325 2.64 15.98 19.97
C ALA A 325 3.49 16.21 21.24
N THR A 326 3.00 15.76 22.40
CA THR A 326 3.73 15.83 23.67
C THR A 326 4.91 14.86 23.71
N SER A 327 4.78 13.67 23.15
CA SER A 327 5.87 12.70 23.00
C SER A 327 6.94 13.19 22.01
N TYR A 328 6.54 13.80 20.89
CA TYR A 328 7.44 14.37 19.89
C TYR A 328 8.23 15.55 20.48
N THR A 329 7.57 16.47 21.19
CA THR A 329 8.25 17.59 21.88
C THR A 329 9.15 17.14 23.04
N TYR A 330 8.85 16.00 23.67
CA TYR A 330 9.72 15.37 24.66
C TYR A 330 10.96 14.71 24.02
N LEU A 331 10.81 14.13 22.82
CA LEU A 331 11.90 13.55 22.04
C LEU A 331 12.85 14.64 21.49
N ASP A 332 12.29 15.76 21.03
CA ASP A 332 13.04 16.88 20.46
C ASP A 332 13.87 17.64 21.52
N LYS A 333 13.42 17.66 22.79
CA LYS A 333 14.24 18.17 23.91
C LYS A 333 15.51 17.35 24.17
N LYS A 334 15.60 16.12 23.68
CA LYS A 334 16.83 15.31 23.71
C LYS A 334 17.77 15.60 22.52
N LEU A 335 17.34 16.44 21.58
CA LEU A 335 18.02 16.76 20.31
C LEU A 335 18.35 18.26 20.17
N ILE A 336 18.34 19.04 21.26
CA ILE A 336 18.81 20.44 21.24
C ILE A 336 20.21 20.49 21.87
N CYS A 337 21.23 20.44 21.03
CA CYS A 337 22.62 20.61 21.46
C CYS A 337 22.92 22.09 21.72
N LYS A 338 23.68 22.41 22.77
CA LYS A 338 24.07 23.80 23.05
C LYS A 338 25.01 24.28 21.95
N ASN A 339 24.96 25.58 21.61
CA ASN A 339 25.84 26.19 20.58
C ASN A 339 27.35 25.95 20.81
N ALA A 340 27.76 25.68 22.06
CA ALA A 340 29.13 25.28 22.40
C ALA A 340 29.50 23.90 21.83
N ASP A 341 28.58 22.93 21.89
CA ASP A 341 28.79 21.56 21.40
C ASP A 341 28.88 21.51 19.86
N VAL A 342 28.14 22.39 19.18
CA VAL A 342 28.21 22.54 17.71
C VAL A 342 29.58 23.07 17.25
N ARG A 343 30.23 23.93 18.06
CA ARG A 343 31.57 24.44 17.77
C ARG A 343 32.62 23.34 17.89
N VAL A 344 32.54 22.53 18.95
CA VAL A 344 33.41 21.35 19.16
C VAL A 344 33.21 20.33 18.05
N ALA A 345 31.97 20.04 17.65
CA ALA A 345 31.67 19.13 16.55
C ALA A 345 32.31 19.57 15.22
N ARG A 346 32.31 20.88 14.92
CA ARG A 346 32.96 21.44 13.72
C ARG A 346 34.48 21.27 13.74
N GLU A 347 35.11 21.41 14.91
CA GLU A 347 36.55 21.18 15.07
C GLU A 347 36.91 19.69 14.93
N CYS A 348 36.07 18.79 15.43
CA CYS A 348 36.28 17.34 15.30
C CYS A 348 36.04 16.84 13.86
N LEU A 349 35.20 17.51 13.06
CA LEU A 349 34.87 17.14 11.68
C LEU A 349 36.11 17.00 10.78
N HIS A 350 37.12 17.86 10.96
CA HIS A 350 38.36 17.78 10.19
C HIS A 350 39.17 16.52 10.52
N LYS A 351 39.18 16.09 11.79
CA LYS A 351 39.85 14.84 12.20
C LYS A 351 39.13 13.62 11.67
N ILE A 352 37.80 13.62 11.72
CA ILE A 352 36.94 12.58 11.16
C ILE A 352 37.16 12.46 9.65
N GLY A 353 37.20 13.58 8.92
CA GLY A 353 37.46 13.56 7.47
C GLY A 353 38.83 12.99 7.11
N ARG A 354 39.88 13.27 7.90
CA ARG A 354 41.21 12.64 7.72
C ARG A 354 41.17 11.13 7.95
N LEU A 355 40.43 10.71 8.96
CA LEU A 355 40.27 9.32 9.35
C LEU A 355 39.48 8.53 8.29
N GLU A 356 38.40 9.10 7.75
CA GLU A 356 37.66 8.53 6.63
C GLU A 356 38.51 8.40 5.36
N ASN A 357 39.30 9.44 5.04
CA ASN A 357 40.17 9.41 3.86
C ASN A 357 41.26 8.35 3.97
N LEU A 358 41.88 8.22 5.15
CA LEU A 358 42.88 7.17 5.40
C LEU A 358 42.22 5.78 5.35
N SER A 359 41.03 5.63 5.93
CA SER A 359 40.23 4.39 5.87
C SER A 359 39.93 3.96 4.44
N LYS A 360 39.50 4.90 3.58
CA LYS A 360 39.24 4.63 2.14
C LYS A 360 40.48 4.22 1.36
N SER A 361 41.68 4.55 1.87
CA SER A 361 42.97 4.19 1.25
C SER A 361 43.53 2.85 1.71
N LEU A 362 42.86 2.16 2.65
CA LEU A 362 43.23 0.82 3.06
C LEU A 362 42.78 -0.22 2.00
N PRO A 363 43.66 -1.14 1.57
CA PRO A 363 43.21 -2.35 0.91
C PRO A 363 42.34 -3.18 1.88
N TYR A 364 41.47 -4.04 1.34
CA TYR A 364 40.69 -4.96 2.16
C TYR A 364 41.63 -5.93 2.92
N GLY A 365 41.31 -6.22 4.18
CA GLY A 365 42.09 -7.11 5.06
C GLY A 365 43.22 -6.46 5.86
N TYR A 366 43.74 -7.16 6.88
CA TYR A 366 44.83 -6.73 7.79
C TYR A 366 46.23 -6.97 7.20
N SER A 367 46.42 -6.68 5.93
CA SER A 367 47.69 -6.93 5.25
C SER A 367 48.80 -5.89 5.53
N ASN A 368 48.46 -4.76 6.14
CA ASN A 368 49.36 -3.62 6.36
C ASN A 368 49.24 -3.09 7.80
N PRO A 369 49.98 -3.67 8.76
CA PRO A 369 49.87 -3.33 10.18
C PRO A 369 50.26 -1.89 10.49
N GLU A 370 51.18 -1.29 9.73
CA GLU A 370 51.63 0.10 9.92
C GLU A 370 50.48 1.10 9.68
N LYS A 371 49.64 0.85 8.67
CA LYS A 371 48.47 1.71 8.40
C LYS A 371 47.39 1.62 9.49
N PHE A 372 47.21 0.46 10.12
CA PHE A 372 46.30 0.31 11.27
C PHE A 372 46.85 1.00 12.53
N GLU A 373 48.17 1.08 12.68
CA GLU A 373 48.81 1.87 13.73
C GLU A 373 48.60 3.37 13.51
N GLU A 374 48.73 3.86 12.28
CA GLU A 374 48.42 5.24 11.91
C GLU A 374 46.93 5.58 12.18
N LEU A 375 46.01 4.70 11.79
CA LEU A 375 44.58 4.83 12.08
C LEU A 375 44.31 4.84 13.58
N SER A 376 44.93 3.96 14.35
CA SER A 376 44.77 3.95 15.81
C SER A 376 45.27 5.24 16.45
N ILE A 377 46.30 5.90 15.93
CA ILE A 377 46.79 7.18 16.45
C ILE A 377 45.76 8.28 16.16
N LEU A 378 45.23 8.32 14.93
CA LEU A 378 44.17 9.25 14.53
C LEU A 378 42.87 9.04 15.33
N CYS A 379 42.52 7.79 15.63
CA CYS A 379 41.40 7.42 16.49
C CYS A 379 41.54 7.98 17.90
N LYS A 380 42.68 7.78 18.56
CA LYS A 380 42.94 8.38 19.89
C LYS A 380 42.79 9.91 19.88
N GLN A 381 43.20 10.58 18.80
CA GLN A 381 43.03 12.03 18.64
C GLN A 381 41.58 12.46 18.39
N THR A 382 40.77 11.57 17.81
CA THR A 382 39.37 11.76 17.48
C THR A 382 38.50 11.47 18.71
N ASP A 383 38.73 10.37 19.43
CA ASP A 383 38.08 10.04 20.70
C ASP A 383 38.29 11.13 21.74
N LYS A 384 39.53 11.64 21.85
CA LYS A 384 39.82 12.78 22.74
C LYS A 384 39.03 14.03 22.34
N CYS A 385 38.76 14.23 21.05
CA CYS A 385 37.94 15.33 20.55
C CYS A 385 36.45 15.10 20.88
N LEU A 386 35.96 13.88 20.65
CA LEU A 386 34.58 13.46 20.87
C LEU A 386 34.20 13.48 22.35
N SER A 387 35.13 13.11 23.25
CA SER A 387 34.93 13.16 24.70
C SER A 387 34.68 14.57 25.26
N MET A 388 34.94 15.63 24.47
CA MET A 388 34.68 17.01 24.83
C MET A 388 33.28 17.50 24.41
N SER A 389 32.50 16.68 23.67
CA SER A 389 31.14 17.01 23.21
C SER A 389 30.10 16.13 23.89
N SER A 390 29.04 16.73 24.44
CA SER A 390 27.84 16.00 24.89
C SER A 390 26.85 15.67 23.78
N CYS A 391 27.17 16.01 22.52
CA CYS A 391 26.27 15.93 21.38
C CYS A 391 26.89 15.13 20.23
N LEU A 392 26.82 13.81 20.31
CA LEU A 392 27.39 12.90 19.32
C LEU A 392 26.50 12.76 18.07
N ASN A 393 25.18 12.95 18.22
CA ASN A 393 24.19 12.79 17.15
C ASN A 393 24.25 13.86 16.02
N VAL A 394 25.00 14.95 16.20
CA VAL A 394 25.21 16.00 15.16
C VAL A 394 26.40 15.65 14.26
N ILE A 395 27.20 14.66 14.64
CA ILE A 395 28.38 14.25 13.89
C ILE A 395 27.96 13.20 12.84
N PRO A 396 27.98 13.53 11.55
CA PRO A 396 27.66 12.55 10.51
C PRO A 396 28.68 11.40 10.58
N ASN A 397 28.19 10.17 10.37
CA ASN A 397 28.99 8.93 10.40
C ASN A 397 29.68 8.63 11.74
N PHE A 398 29.19 9.16 12.86
CA PHE A 398 29.78 8.92 14.20
C PHE A 398 29.92 7.43 14.51
N GLU A 399 28.85 6.64 14.32
CA GLU A 399 28.82 5.19 14.57
C GLU A 399 29.83 4.43 13.69
N TYR A 400 30.02 4.86 12.43
CA TYR A 400 31.03 4.30 11.53
C TYR A 400 32.46 4.59 12.02
N VAL A 401 32.71 5.79 12.52
CA VAL A 401 34.02 6.20 13.06
C VAL A 401 34.35 5.43 14.33
N GLU A 402 33.36 5.24 15.21
CA GLU A 402 33.51 4.49 16.45
C GLU A 402 33.93 3.04 16.18
N ILE A 403 33.19 2.32 15.33
CA ILE A 403 33.50 0.95 14.91
C ILE A 403 34.91 0.87 14.28
N LEU A 404 35.23 1.79 13.38
CA LEU A 404 36.53 1.84 12.71
C LEU A 404 37.69 2.03 13.71
N CYS A 405 37.46 2.83 14.75
CA CYS A 405 38.46 3.09 15.78
C CYS A 405 38.68 1.92 16.71
N GLU A 406 37.63 1.24 17.13
CA GLU A 406 37.74 0.01 17.91
C GLU A 406 38.49 -1.08 17.13
N ILE A 407 38.13 -1.31 15.87
CA ILE A 407 38.85 -2.25 14.97
C ILE A 407 40.34 -1.89 14.92
N SER A 408 40.66 -0.60 14.76
CA SER A 408 42.05 -0.12 14.69
C SER A 408 42.81 -0.29 16.01
N HIS A 409 42.14 -0.12 17.16
CA HIS A 409 42.73 -0.34 18.49
C HIS A 409 43.01 -1.82 18.77
N TYR A 410 42.08 -2.72 18.47
CA TYR A 410 42.33 -4.16 18.57
C TYR A 410 43.51 -4.58 17.68
N SER A 411 43.46 -4.12 16.44
CA SER A 411 44.42 -4.42 15.38
C SER A 411 45.85 -3.94 15.66
N SER A 412 46.02 -2.74 16.21
CA SER A 412 47.34 -2.17 16.53
C SER A 412 47.78 -2.41 17.97
N GLY A 413 46.87 -2.91 18.82
CA GLY A 413 47.10 -3.20 20.23
C GLY A 413 47.10 -4.70 20.52
N SER A 414 46.01 -5.19 21.10
CA SER A 414 45.94 -6.54 21.68
C SER A 414 46.12 -7.66 20.66
N LEU A 415 45.78 -7.45 19.39
CA LEU A 415 45.92 -8.44 18.30
C LEU A 415 47.12 -8.18 17.39
N LYS A 416 47.93 -7.13 17.61
CA LYS A 416 49.04 -6.76 16.71
C LYS A 416 50.01 -7.93 16.45
N THR A 417 50.50 -8.56 17.51
CA THR A 417 51.41 -9.71 17.41
C THR A 417 50.72 -10.94 16.80
N CYS A 418 49.46 -11.16 17.15
CA CYS A 418 48.64 -12.25 16.64
C CYS A 418 48.47 -12.15 15.12
N PHE A 419 48.02 -10.99 14.64
CA PHE A 419 47.85 -10.76 13.21
C PHE A 419 49.16 -10.76 12.45
N SER A 420 50.27 -10.30 13.03
CA SER A 420 51.59 -10.44 12.39
C SER A 420 51.97 -11.91 12.20
N ASN A 421 51.73 -12.75 13.21
CA ASN A 421 52.01 -14.19 13.12
C ASN A 421 51.10 -14.89 12.12
N LEU A 422 49.80 -14.57 12.12
CA LEU A 422 48.83 -15.07 11.16
C LEU A 422 49.15 -14.64 9.72
N ASN A 423 49.61 -13.41 9.51
CA ASN A 423 50.03 -12.93 8.19
C ASN A 423 51.30 -13.65 7.70
N ASN A 424 52.25 -13.93 8.60
CA ASN A 424 53.44 -14.75 8.27
C ASN A 424 53.04 -16.18 7.91
N PHE A 425 52.07 -16.77 8.64
CA PHE A 425 51.52 -18.08 8.32
C PHE A 425 50.78 -18.09 6.99
N PHE A 426 49.99 -17.04 6.71
CA PHE A 426 49.27 -16.85 5.46
C PHE A 426 50.20 -16.74 4.25
N THR A 427 51.28 -15.96 4.37
CA THR A 427 52.26 -15.74 3.30
C THR A 427 53.11 -16.98 2.99
N ALA A 428 53.20 -17.94 3.92
CA ALA A 428 53.86 -19.24 3.71
C ALA A 428 53.08 -20.22 2.81
N LYS A 429 51.83 -19.90 2.41
CA LYS A 429 50.93 -20.66 1.50
C LYS A 429 50.75 -22.15 1.86
N ASN A 430 49.94 -22.42 2.89
CA ASN A 430 49.44 -23.75 3.25
C ASN A 430 47.94 -23.91 2.88
N GLU A 431 47.41 -25.14 2.79
CA GLU A 431 45.97 -25.34 2.56
C GLU A 431 45.10 -24.74 3.69
N SER A 432 45.56 -24.83 4.94
CA SER A 432 44.91 -24.21 6.10
C SER A 432 44.97 -22.68 6.11
N SER A 433 45.81 -22.05 5.27
CA SER A 433 45.83 -20.59 5.15
C SER A 433 44.78 -20.04 4.17
N GLN A 434 44.11 -20.88 3.38
CA GLN A 434 43.04 -20.43 2.47
C GLN A 434 41.84 -19.84 3.24
N CYS A 435 41.54 -20.32 4.44
CA CYS A 435 40.46 -19.74 5.26
C CYS A 435 40.79 -18.33 5.79
N LEU A 436 42.07 -17.95 5.79
CA LEU A 436 42.54 -16.62 6.17
C LEU A 436 42.52 -15.62 5.00
N ASP A 437 42.19 -16.05 3.77
CA ASP A 437 42.15 -15.18 2.59
C ASP A 437 41.23 -13.97 2.80
N LEU A 438 40.06 -14.17 3.41
CA LEU A 438 39.10 -13.08 3.67
C LEU A 438 39.62 -12.06 4.70
N LEU A 439 40.60 -12.43 5.54
CA LEU A 439 41.21 -11.54 6.53
C LEU A 439 42.45 -10.80 6.01
N PHE A 440 43.23 -11.39 5.10
CA PHE A 440 44.55 -10.83 4.72
C PHE A 440 44.73 -10.54 3.22
N ASN A 441 43.83 -10.98 2.34
CA ASN A 441 43.98 -10.81 0.90
C ASN A 441 43.65 -9.38 0.41
N GLN A 442 44.69 -8.65 0.00
CA GLN A 442 44.59 -7.27 -0.49
C GLN A 442 43.78 -7.09 -1.78
N ASN A 443 43.64 -8.15 -2.59
CA ASN A 443 43.01 -8.09 -3.92
C ASN A 443 41.52 -8.44 -3.89
N HIS A 444 40.99 -8.88 -2.74
CA HIS A 444 39.60 -9.28 -2.62
C HIS A 444 38.70 -8.06 -2.36
N LYS A 445 37.89 -7.65 -3.35
CA LYS A 445 36.80 -6.71 -3.11
C LYS A 445 35.66 -7.46 -2.43
N ILE A 446 35.40 -7.15 -1.17
CA ILE A 446 34.36 -7.83 -0.37
C ILE A 446 32.97 -7.44 -0.93
N LYS A 447 32.19 -8.44 -1.31
CA LYS A 447 30.77 -8.34 -1.69
C LYS A 447 29.91 -9.09 -0.66
N MET A 448 28.61 -8.85 -0.67
CA MET A 448 27.63 -9.53 0.22
C MET A 448 27.68 -11.08 0.15
N GLN A 449 28.15 -11.65 -0.98
CA GLN A 449 28.40 -13.10 -1.14
C GLN A 449 29.61 -13.63 -0.35
N ASP A 450 30.49 -12.75 0.14
CA ASP A 450 31.70 -13.12 0.87
C ASP A 450 31.44 -13.24 2.39
N CYS A 451 30.37 -12.64 2.92
CA CYS A 451 29.93 -12.86 4.32
C CYS A 451 29.58 -14.34 4.55
N SER A 452 28.82 -14.95 3.63
CA SER A 452 28.47 -16.38 3.70
C SER A 452 29.71 -17.28 3.67
N LYS A 453 30.69 -16.95 2.81
CA LYS A 453 31.97 -17.69 2.75
C LYS A 453 32.80 -17.51 4.02
N TYR A 454 32.73 -16.35 4.67
CA TYR A 454 33.40 -16.14 5.95
C TYR A 454 32.79 -17.03 7.03
N PHE A 455 31.46 -17.05 7.14
CA PHE A 455 30.76 -17.90 8.12
C PHE A 455 30.99 -19.40 7.88
N GLU A 456 31.09 -19.85 6.62
CA GLU A 456 31.47 -21.24 6.30
C GLU A 456 32.89 -21.60 6.78
N ASN A 457 33.81 -20.62 6.79
CA ASN A 457 35.21 -20.79 7.16
C ASN A 457 35.53 -20.32 8.59
N GLN A 458 34.53 -19.83 9.35
CA GLN A 458 34.73 -19.18 10.65
C GLN A 458 35.41 -20.11 11.66
N ASN A 459 35.00 -21.39 11.69
CA ASN A 459 35.60 -22.38 12.57
C ASN A 459 37.10 -22.59 12.26
N CYS A 460 37.48 -22.57 10.99
CA CYS A 460 38.89 -22.67 10.56
C CYS A 460 39.69 -21.44 11.01
N VAL A 461 39.12 -20.25 10.87
CA VAL A 461 39.74 -19.00 11.32
C VAL A 461 39.97 -19.03 12.83
N HIS A 462 38.96 -19.41 13.62
CA HIS A 462 39.06 -19.48 15.08
C HIS A 462 40.11 -20.50 15.54
N GLN A 463 40.21 -21.65 14.86
CA GLN A 463 41.24 -22.66 15.14
C GLN A 463 42.65 -22.12 14.88
N ASN A 464 42.88 -21.49 13.73
CA ASN A 464 44.18 -20.89 13.42
C ASN A 464 44.55 -19.77 14.41
N VAL A 465 43.57 -18.95 14.83
CA VAL A 465 43.79 -17.93 15.86
C VAL A 465 44.17 -18.56 17.21
N ALA A 466 43.47 -19.61 17.64
CA ALA A 466 43.80 -20.32 18.88
C ALA A 466 45.21 -20.90 18.85
N GLU A 467 45.56 -21.60 17.76
CA GLU A 467 46.83 -22.29 17.59
C GLU A 467 48.02 -21.33 17.47
N ILE A 468 47.87 -20.24 16.71
CA ILE A 468 48.98 -19.33 16.38
C ILE A 468 49.11 -18.19 17.39
N CYS A 469 47.99 -17.76 17.99
CA CYS A 469 47.96 -16.60 18.89
C CYS A 469 47.72 -16.96 20.36
N GLY A 470 47.38 -18.21 20.66
CA GLY A 470 47.04 -18.69 22.00
C GLY A 470 45.59 -18.41 22.38
N ASP A 471 45.04 -19.29 23.23
CA ASP A 471 43.64 -19.25 23.65
C ASP A 471 43.23 -17.92 24.32
N GLU A 472 44.15 -17.21 24.98
CA GLU A 472 43.88 -15.91 25.60
C GLU A 472 43.52 -14.82 24.58
N LYS A 473 43.95 -14.95 23.32
CA LYS A 473 43.69 -13.96 22.27
C LYS A 473 42.39 -14.20 21.52
N ILE A 474 41.76 -15.37 21.67
CA ILE A 474 40.54 -15.72 20.94
C ILE A 474 39.35 -14.86 21.33
N ALA A 475 39.26 -14.45 22.61
CA ALA A 475 38.20 -13.58 23.09
C ALA A 475 38.29 -12.18 22.45
N ASN A 476 39.51 -11.61 22.43
CA ASN A 476 39.76 -10.32 21.76
C ASN A 476 39.54 -10.42 20.24
N PHE A 477 39.88 -11.55 19.63
CA PHE A 477 39.65 -11.78 18.21
C PHE A 477 38.15 -11.85 17.88
N LYS A 478 37.33 -12.52 18.70
CA LYS A 478 35.88 -12.57 18.50
C LYS A 478 35.24 -11.18 18.61
N SER A 479 35.64 -10.37 19.59
CA SER A 479 35.18 -8.98 19.68
C SER A 479 35.61 -8.13 18.48
N PHE A 480 36.83 -8.33 17.99
CA PHE A 480 37.29 -7.70 16.74
C PHE A 480 36.46 -8.18 15.53
N GLU A 481 36.17 -9.48 15.44
CA GLU A 481 35.45 -10.12 14.35
C GLU A 481 34.01 -9.60 14.24
N GLU A 482 33.30 -9.45 15.37
CA GLU A 482 31.95 -8.87 15.39
C GLU A 482 31.94 -7.44 14.82
N LEU A 483 32.88 -6.60 15.25
CA LEU A 483 33.02 -5.22 14.76
C LEU A 483 33.43 -5.18 13.28
N TRP A 484 34.34 -6.06 12.88
CA TRP A 484 34.82 -6.16 11.51
C TRP A 484 33.73 -6.61 10.55
N LEU A 485 32.91 -7.59 10.94
CA LEU A 485 31.74 -8.03 10.16
C LEU A 485 30.68 -6.93 10.05
N SER A 486 30.35 -6.27 11.17
CA SER A 486 29.42 -5.14 11.18
C SER A 486 29.85 -4.02 10.23
N ARG A 487 31.15 -3.72 10.14
CA ARG A 487 31.69 -2.74 9.18
C ARG A 487 31.51 -3.15 7.72
N LEU A 488 31.43 -4.45 7.44
CA LEU A 488 31.28 -5.00 6.09
C LEU A 488 29.81 -5.18 5.67
N ASP A 489 28.86 -4.73 6.49
CA ASP A 489 27.43 -5.03 6.36
C ASP A 489 27.16 -6.56 6.30
N CYS A 490 28.02 -7.32 7.00
CA CYS A 490 27.81 -8.70 7.42
C CYS A 490 27.28 -8.69 8.87
#